data_AF-A0A6L7LT67-F1
#
_entry.id   AF-A0A6L7LT67-F1
#
_cell.length_a   1.000
_cell.length_b   1.000
_cell.length_c   1.000
_cell.angle_alpha   90.00
_cell.angle_beta   90.00
_cell.angle_gamma   90.00
#
_symmetry.space_group_name_H-M   'P 1'
#
loop_
_entity.id
_entity.type
_entity.pdbx_description
1 polymer ?
#
loop_
_entity_poly.entity_id
_entity_poly.type
_entity_poly.pdbx_seq_one_letter_code
_entity_poly.pdbx_strand_id
1 'polypeptide(L)'
;MMDRIRAKNIGPVREADIRFGDLTIFVGPQATGKSIFLQLLKLLVDKPSIHDTMQHFGLWQHLEASDFFDLYFGEGMASIWNGNRSSLVLGQARKQTDLARISRPGRSDTPERMFYIPAQRVMSLRDGMTRPFSEYRAGDPYPVFDSKSSILEFSAVGSQ
;
A
#
# COMPACT_ATOMS: atom_id res chain seq x y z
N MET A 1 -3.15 15.52 10.02
CA MET A 1 -3.46 14.96 8.68
C MET A 1 -2.22 15.12 7.81
N MET A 2 -1.86 14.14 6.98
CA MET A 2 -0.83 14.34 5.95
C MET A 2 -1.41 15.26 4.86
N ASP A 3 -1.03 16.54 4.87
CA ASP A 3 -1.46 17.55 3.90
C ASP A 3 -0.59 17.56 2.63
N ARG A 4 0.63 17.04 2.72
CA ARG A 4 1.61 17.01 1.64
C ARG A 4 2.48 15.77 1.68
N ILE A 5 2.83 15.23 0.51
CA ILE A 5 3.86 14.20 0.36
C ILE A 5 4.85 14.64 -0.70
N ARG A 6 6.14 14.50 -0.38
CA ARG A 6 7.24 14.62 -1.34
C ARG A 6 7.94 13.28 -1.45
N ALA A 7 7.95 12.72 -2.65
CA ALA A 7 8.56 11.44 -2.95
C ALA A 7 9.55 11.59 -4.11
N LYS A 8 10.71 10.94 -4.02
CA LYS A 8 11.69 10.85 -5.11
C LYS A 8 12.18 9.42 -5.27
N ASN A 9 12.34 9.00 -6.52
CA ASN A 9 12.84 7.68 -6.91
C ASN A 9 12.10 6.53 -6.22
N ILE A 10 10.77 6.51 -6.33
CA ILE A 10 9.91 5.44 -5.81
C ILE A 10 9.35 4.64 -6.98
N GLY A 11 9.99 3.52 -7.32
CA GLY A 11 9.69 2.76 -8.54
C GLY A 11 9.63 3.68 -9.77
N PRO A 12 8.51 3.73 -10.53
CA PRO A 12 8.36 4.62 -11.68
C PRO A 12 8.22 6.12 -11.33
N VAL A 13 7.97 6.47 -10.06
CA VAL A 13 7.82 7.86 -9.61
C VAL A 13 9.21 8.48 -9.40
N ARG A 14 9.70 9.24 -10.39
CA ARG A 14 10.97 9.97 -10.29
C ARG A 14 10.92 11.08 -9.26
N GLU A 15 9.90 11.92 -9.32
CA GLU A 15 9.65 13.00 -8.37
C GLU A 15 8.15 13.27 -8.30
N ALA A 16 7.64 13.43 -7.08
CA ALA A 16 6.29 13.85 -6.81
C ALA A 16 6.28 14.80 -5.61
N ASP A 17 5.60 15.92 -5.75
CA ASP A 17 5.34 16.87 -4.68
C ASP A 17 3.86 17.22 -4.71
N ILE A 18 3.10 16.55 -3.85
CA ILE A 18 1.65 16.54 -3.90
C ILE A 18 1.11 17.15 -2.61
N ARG A 19 0.23 18.14 -2.75
CA ARG A 19 -0.63 18.63 -1.68
C ARG A 19 -2.01 18.04 -1.87
N PHE A 20 -2.55 17.44 -0.83
CA PHE A 20 -3.88 16.83 -0.87
C PHE A 20 -4.93 17.89 -0.52
N GLY A 21 -5.96 17.99 -1.36
CA GLY A 21 -7.22 18.66 -1.03
C GLY A 21 -8.32 17.64 -0.72
N ASP A 22 -9.55 18.11 -0.55
CA ASP A 22 -10.71 17.26 -0.26
C ASP A 22 -10.98 16.22 -1.37
N LEU A 23 -10.65 16.59 -2.61
CA LEU A 23 -10.62 15.69 -3.76
C LEU A 23 -9.33 15.88 -4.53
N THR A 24 -8.56 14.80 -4.66
CA THR A 24 -7.30 14.78 -5.43
C THR A 24 -7.39 13.69 -6.50
N ILE A 25 -7.33 14.09 -7.77
CA ILE A 25 -7.43 13.17 -8.91
C ILE A 25 -6.05 13.05 -9.58
N PHE A 26 -5.57 11.81 -9.73
CA PHE A 26 -4.33 11.50 -10.41
C PHE A 26 -4.60 11.06 -11.85
N VAL A 27 -4.16 11.86 -12.82
CA VAL A 27 -4.24 11.54 -14.25
C VAL A 27 -2.86 11.39 -14.87
N GLY A 28 -2.75 10.55 -15.89
CA GLY A 28 -1.51 10.37 -16.65
C GLY A 28 -1.45 9.01 -17.35
N PRO A 29 -0.45 8.79 -18.22
CA PRO A 29 -0.30 7.56 -19.01
C PRO A 29 -0.30 6.28 -18.17
N GLN A 30 -0.55 5.12 -18.80
CA GLN A 30 -0.44 3.84 -18.10
C GLN A 30 0.97 3.64 -17.54
N ALA A 31 1.08 2.90 -16.43
CA ALA A 31 2.34 2.55 -15.78
C ALA A 31 3.21 3.73 -15.29
N THR A 32 2.67 4.95 -15.19
CA THR A 32 3.39 6.11 -14.63
C THR A 32 3.51 6.13 -13.10
N GLY A 33 3.13 5.05 -12.41
CA GLY A 33 3.28 4.96 -10.96
C GLY A 33 2.12 5.49 -10.12
N LYS A 34 0.99 5.88 -10.72
CA LYS A 34 -0.20 6.33 -9.97
C LYS A 34 -0.66 5.31 -8.93
N SER A 35 -0.82 4.04 -9.34
CA SER A 35 -1.24 2.96 -8.44
C SER A 35 -0.22 2.71 -7.33
N ILE A 36 1.06 2.65 -7.70
CA ILE A 36 2.17 2.48 -6.75
C ILE A 36 2.20 3.61 -5.70
N PHE A 37 2.01 4.86 -6.14
CA PHE A 37 1.96 6.00 -5.24
C PHE A 37 0.80 5.89 -4.25
N LEU A 38 -0.39 5.50 -4.71
CA LEU A 38 -1.55 5.32 -3.84
C LEU A 38 -1.38 4.13 -2.87
N GLN A 39 -0.76 3.04 -3.31
CA GLN A 39 -0.40 1.91 -2.44
C GLN A 39 0.62 2.32 -1.38
N LEU A 40 1.62 3.13 -1.74
CA LEU A 40 2.56 3.72 -0.80
C LEU A 40 1.83 4.60 0.21
N LEU A 41 0.90 5.45 -0.25
CA LEU A 41 0.11 6.30 0.63
C LEU A 41 -0.69 5.46 1.65
N LYS A 42 -1.34 4.38 1.21
CA LYS A 42 -2.03 3.41 2.08
C LYS A 42 -1.09 2.81 3.12
N LEU A 43 0.10 2.36 2.69
CA LEU A 43 1.12 1.82 3.57
C LEU A 43 1.55 2.82 4.64
N LEU A 44 1.72 4.09 4.27
CA LEU A 44 2.14 5.14 5.19
C LEU A 44 1.08 5.46 6.25
N VAL A 45 -0.19 5.43 5.87
CA VAL A 45 -1.31 5.79 6.75
C VAL A 45 -1.65 4.67 7.71
N ASP A 46 -1.63 3.41 7.23
CA ASP A 46 -2.14 2.23 7.93
C ASP A 46 -1.08 1.18 8.22
N LYS A 47 0.20 1.60 8.29
CA LYS A 47 1.34 0.73 8.58
C LYS A 47 1.06 -0.27 9.73
N PRO A 48 0.60 0.14 10.93
CA PRO A 48 0.41 -0.80 12.03
C PRO A 48 -0.59 -1.90 11.69
N SER A 49 -1.77 -1.54 11.19
CA SER A 49 -2.84 -2.49 10.83
C SER A 49 -2.42 -3.45 9.71
N ILE A 50 -1.63 -2.98 8.74
CA ILE A 50 -1.07 -3.82 7.66
C ILE A 50 -0.11 -4.86 8.25
N HIS A 51 0.77 -4.45 9.16
CA HIS A 51 1.71 -5.36 9.83
C HIS A 51 0.97 -6.40 10.67
N ASP A 52 -0.02 -5.99 11.45
CA ASP A 52 -0.83 -6.91 12.28
C ASP A 52 -1.54 -7.96 11.41
N THR A 53 -2.08 -7.53 10.27
CA THR A 53 -2.71 -8.45 9.31
C THR A 53 -1.70 -9.42 8.72
N MET A 54 -0.54 -8.95 8.28
CA MET A 54 0.53 -9.82 7.76
C MET A 54 1.03 -10.81 8.81
N GLN A 55 1.13 -10.40 10.08
CA GLN A 55 1.49 -11.28 11.20
C GLN A 55 0.42 -12.33 11.47
N HIS A 56 -0.85 -11.93 11.47
CA HIS A 56 -1.98 -12.84 11.68
C HIS A 56 -2.00 -13.99 10.67
N PHE A 57 -1.64 -13.71 9.40
CA PHE A 57 -1.55 -14.72 8.34
C PHE A 57 -0.18 -15.41 8.24
N GLY A 58 0.75 -15.16 9.17
CA GLY A 58 2.06 -15.80 9.19
C GLY A 58 3.04 -15.33 8.11
N LEU A 59 2.74 -14.22 7.42
CA LEU A 59 3.57 -13.70 6.33
C LEU A 59 4.78 -12.89 6.81
N TRP A 60 4.82 -12.51 8.09
CA TRP A 60 5.79 -11.54 8.63
C TRP A 60 7.13 -12.14 9.12
N GLN A 61 7.25 -13.46 9.22
CA GLN A 61 8.39 -14.07 9.92
C GLN A 61 9.72 -13.82 9.19
N HIS A 62 10.64 -13.10 9.83
CA HIS A 62 12.01 -12.82 9.33
C HIS A 62 12.12 -12.06 8.00
N LEU A 63 11.19 -11.14 7.71
CA LEU A 63 11.26 -10.34 6.48
C LEU A 63 12.31 -9.23 6.56
N GLU A 64 13.21 -9.21 5.58
CA GLU A 64 13.99 -8.02 5.28
C GLU A 64 13.12 -6.95 4.59
N ALA A 65 13.62 -5.72 4.48
CA ALA A 65 12.87 -4.64 3.84
C ALA A 65 12.49 -4.95 2.37
N SER A 66 13.34 -5.68 1.65
CA SER A 66 13.07 -6.15 0.28
C SER A 66 11.86 -7.07 0.22
N ASP A 67 11.84 -8.08 1.09
CA ASP A 67 10.82 -9.13 1.10
C ASP A 67 9.46 -8.54 1.47
N PHE A 68 9.46 -7.57 2.40
CA PHE A 68 8.28 -6.80 2.72
C PHE A 68 7.72 -6.04 1.51
N PHE A 69 8.58 -5.40 0.71
CA PHE A 69 8.13 -4.66 -0.46
C PHE A 69 7.63 -5.57 -1.58
N ASP A 70 8.25 -6.74 -1.78
CA ASP A 70 7.73 -7.76 -2.69
C ASP A 70 6.35 -8.25 -2.24
N LEU A 71 6.17 -8.54 -0.95
CA LEU A 71 4.86 -8.97 -0.42
C LEU A 71 3.79 -7.87 -0.50
N TYR A 72 4.17 -6.61 -0.27
CA TYR A 72 3.21 -5.52 -0.23
C TYR A 72 2.85 -4.99 -1.61
N PHE A 73 3.85 -4.72 -2.47
CA PHE A 73 3.65 -4.12 -3.79
C PHE A 73 3.49 -5.16 -4.91
N GLY A 74 3.78 -6.44 -4.64
CA GLY A 74 3.77 -7.54 -5.61
C GLY A 74 5.18 -8.05 -5.94
N GLU A 75 5.27 -9.26 -6.48
CA GLU A 75 6.56 -9.92 -6.74
C GLU A 75 7.52 -9.07 -7.59
N GLY A 76 8.79 -9.00 -7.18
CA GLY A 76 9.85 -8.27 -7.89
C GLY A 76 9.85 -6.75 -7.69
N MET A 77 9.02 -6.24 -6.78
CA MET A 77 8.90 -4.82 -6.45
C MET A 77 9.83 -4.36 -5.31
N ALA A 78 10.72 -5.20 -4.78
CA ALA A 78 11.71 -4.79 -3.79
C ALA A 78 12.53 -3.55 -4.21
N SER A 79 12.78 -3.43 -5.52
CA SER A 79 13.52 -2.30 -6.11
C SER A 79 12.78 -0.95 -6.08
N ILE A 80 11.51 -0.93 -5.64
CA ILE A 80 10.70 0.28 -5.53
C ILE A 80 11.31 1.29 -4.55
N TRP A 81 12.04 0.82 -3.55
CA TRP A 81 12.74 1.63 -2.57
C TRP A 81 14.23 1.32 -2.57
N ASN A 82 15.05 2.36 -2.73
CA ASN A 82 16.49 2.29 -2.63
C ASN A 82 16.96 3.22 -1.51
N GLY A 83 17.50 2.66 -0.42
CA GLY A 83 17.92 3.43 0.76
C GLY A 83 18.93 4.56 0.47
N ASN A 84 19.65 4.53 -0.65
CA ASN A 84 20.65 5.54 -1.01
C ASN A 84 20.12 6.60 -2.00
N ARG A 85 19.03 6.33 -2.71
CA ARG A 85 18.53 7.20 -3.80
C ARG A 85 17.08 7.65 -3.62
N SER A 86 16.28 6.86 -2.90
CA SER A 86 14.87 7.13 -2.66
C SER A 86 14.74 8.08 -1.47
N SER A 87 13.76 8.98 -1.56
CA SER A 87 13.45 9.87 -0.43
C SER A 87 11.95 10.07 -0.32
N LEU A 88 11.49 10.13 0.92
CA LEU A 88 10.10 10.40 1.24
C LEU A 88 10.02 11.41 2.38
N VAL A 89 9.15 12.41 2.23
CA VAL A 89 8.92 13.43 3.25
C VAL A 89 7.42 13.66 3.39
N LEU A 90 6.95 13.64 4.64
CA LEU A 90 5.53 13.71 4.99
C LEU A 90 5.22 15.07 5.64
N GLY A 91 4.17 15.73 5.16
CA GLY A 91 3.73 17.05 5.60
C GLY A 91 4.79 18.14 5.46
N GLN A 92 4.81 19.05 6.43
CA GLN A 92 5.80 20.14 6.51
C GLN A 92 7.14 19.69 7.12
N ALA A 93 7.31 18.40 7.43
CA ALA A 93 8.55 17.92 8.03
C ALA A 93 9.74 18.21 7.09
N ARG A 94 10.87 18.63 7.68
CA ARG A 94 12.16 18.70 6.99
C ARG A 94 12.90 17.36 6.99
N LYS A 95 12.46 16.40 7.80
CA LYS A 95 13.15 15.13 8.02
C LYS A 95 12.68 14.08 7.01
N GLN A 96 13.63 13.45 6.32
CA GLN A 96 13.37 12.29 5.47
C GLN A 96 12.83 11.13 6.30
N THR A 97 11.79 10.49 5.79
CA THR A 97 11.30 9.20 6.25
C THR A 97 11.94 8.13 5.38
N ASP A 98 12.68 7.24 6.04
CA ASP A 98 13.22 6.06 5.38
C ASP A 98 12.14 4.98 5.33
N LEU A 99 11.73 4.58 4.12
CA LEU A 99 10.73 3.54 3.91
C LEU A 99 11.19 2.18 4.43
N ALA A 100 12.50 1.93 4.55
CA ALA A 100 13.01 0.72 5.21
C ALA A 100 12.72 0.71 6.72
N ARG A 101 12.33 1.84 7.32
CA ARG A 101 11.78 1.87 8.70
C ARG A 101 10.29 1.56 8.72
N ILE A 102 9.61 1.68 7.58
CA ILE A 102 8.20 1.33 7.42
C ILE A 102 8.02 -0.18 7.24
N SER A 103 9.04 -0.90 6.79
CA SER A 103 9.09 -2.37 6.85
C SER A 103 9.36 -2.94 8.24
N ARG A 104 9.44 -2.14 9.31
CA ARG A 104 9.56 -2.67 10.69
C ARG A 104 8.22 -2.54 11.40
N PRO A 105 7.77 -3.54 12.18
CA PRO A 105 6.49 -3.46 12.87
C PRO A 105 6.47 -2.27 13.82
N GLY A 106 5.39 -1.49 13.76
CA GLY A 106 5.08 -0.47 14.75
C GLY A 106 4.28 -1.08 15.88
N ARG A 107 4.51 -0.65 17.12
CA ARG A 107 3.61 -0.97 18.24
C ARG A 107 2.48 0.04 18.24
N SER A 108 1.31 -0.30 17.71
CA SER A 108 0.15 0.57 17.79
C SER A 108 -1.12 -0.19 17.42
N ASP A 109 -2.09 -0.25 18.34
CA ASP A 109 -3.46 -0.75 18.10
C ASP A 109 -4.32 0.30 17.36
N THR A 110 -3.69 1.01 16.41
CA THR A 110 -4.37 2.08 15.67
C THR A 110 -5.28 1.45 14.63
N PRO A 111 -6.57 1.83 14.60
CA PRO A 111 -7.47 1.39 13.57
C PRO A 111 -7.04 1.94 12.21
N GLU A 112 -7.43 1.23 11.16
CA GLU A 112 -7.27 1.65 9.77
C GLU A 112 -7.96 3.00 9.51
N ARG A 113 -7.30 3.89 8.75
CA ARG A 113 -7.75 5.26 8.48
C ARG A 113 -7.87 5.57 7.00
N MET A 114 -7.32 4.75 6.11
CA MET A 114 -7.43 4.93 4.67
C MET A 114 -8.12 3.74 4.00
N PHE A 115 -9.34 3.96 3.52
CA PHE A 115 -9.97 3.01 2.61
C PHE A 115 -9.30 3.10 1.23
N TYR A 116 -8.78 1.97 0.73
CA TYR A 116 -8.07 1.93 -0.55
C TYR A 116 -8.71 0.94 -1.52
N ILE A 117 -8.83 1.36 -2.78
CA ILE A 117 -9.40 0.59 -3.88
C ILE A 117 -8.31 0.28 -4.92
N PRO A 118 -7.77 -0.95 -4.98
CA PRO A 118 -6.80 -1.30 -6.02
C PRO A 118 -7.44 -1.34 -7.41
N ALA A 119 -6.66 -0.97 -8.43
CA ALA A 119 -7.11 -0.95 -9.82
C ALA A 119 -7.31 -2.35 -10.43
N GLN A 120 -6.72 -3.41 -9.85
CA GLN A 120 -6.71 -4.78 -10.41
C GLN A 120 -7.72 -5.74 -9.74
N ARG A 121 -8.87 -5.24 -9.27
CA ARG A 121 -9.90 -6.05 -8.56
C ARG A 121 -10.59 -7.13 -9.39
N VAL A 122 -10.54 -7.06 -10.72
CA VAL A 122 -11.08 -8.12 -11.58
C VAL A 122 -10.33 -9.45 -11.41
N MET A 123 -9.10 -9.45 -10.88
CA MET A 123 -8.33 -10.67 -10.65
C MET A 123 -8.66 -11.39 -9.34
N SER A 124 -9.28 -10.71 -8.36
CA SER A 124 -9.74 -11.32 -7.09
C SER A 124 -11.16 -11.90 -7.16
N LEU A 125 -11.86 -11.66 -8.28
CA LEU A 125 -13.18 -12.22 -8.58
C LEU A 125 -13.03 -13.30 -9.67
N ARG A 126 -13.21 -14.58 -9.31
CA ARG A 126 -13.45 -15.64 -10.31
C ARG A 126 -14.95 -15.88 -10.34
N ASP A 127 -15.56 -15.71 -11.51
CA ASP A 127 -16.99 -15.94 -11.72
C ASP A 127 -17.92 -15.15 -10.76
N GLY A 128 -17.53 -13.91 -10.42
CA GLY A 128 -18.33 -13.06 -9.53
C GLY A 128 -18.21 -13.39 -8.04
N MET A 129 -17.42 -14.41 -7.68
CA MET A 129 -17.14 -14.79 -6.29
C MET A 129 -15.70 -14.46 -5.91
N THR A 130 -15.53 -14.11 -4.64
CA THR A 130 -14.24 -13.73 -4.07
C THR A 130 -13.39 -14.94 -3.81
N ARG A 131 -12.11 -14.88 -4.19
CA ARG A 131 -11.19 -15.98 -3.87
C ARG A 131 -10.97 -16.08 -2.36
N PRO A 132 -11.08 -17.29 -1.77
CA PRO A 132 -10.58 -17.56 -0.43
C PRO A 132 -9.12 -17.15 -0.29
N PHE A 133 -8.73 -16.71 0.90
CA PHE A 133 -7.37 -16.24 1.20
C PHE A 133 -6.27 -17.24 0.78
N SER A 134 -6.56 -18.53 0.83
CA SER A 134 -5.66 -19.62 0.43
C SER A 134 -5.32 -19.68 -1.06
N GLU A 135 -6.03 -18.96 -1.91
CA GLU A 135 -5.82 -18.97 -3.37
C GLU A 135 -4.92 -17.83 -3.88
N TYR A 136 -4.57 -16.87 -3.02
CA TYR A 136 -3.59 -15.84 -3.35
C TYR A 136 -2.19 -16.42 -3.32
N ARG A 137 -1.38 -16.07 -4.31
CA ARG A 137 0.01 -16.50 -4.41
C ARG A 137 0.90 -15.43 -3.80
N ALA A 138 2.10 -15.82 -3.38
CA ALA A 138 3.11 -14.91 -2.83
C ALA A 138 3.46 -13.72 -3.76
N GLY A 139 3.11 -13.79 -5.05
CA GLY A 139 3.33 -12.70 -5.99
C GLY A 139 2.19 -11.68 -6.14
N ASP A 140 1.02 -11.91 -5.52
CA ASP A 140 -0.08 -10.95 -5.54
C ASP A 140 0.22 -9.77 -4.59
N PRO A 141 -0.15 -8.51 -4.91
CA PRO A 141 0.06 -7.38 -3.99
C PRO A 141 -0.90 -7.38 -2.80
N TYR A 142 -0.40 -7.09 -1.58
CA TYR A 142 -1.20 -6.99 -0.33
C TYR A 142 -2.57 -6.33 -0.46
N PRO A 143 -2.70 -5.15 -1.09
CA PRO A 143 -3.98 -4.45 -1.14
C PRO A 143 -5.09 -5.19 -1.90
N VAL A 144 -4.75 -6.22 -2.70
CA VAL A 144 -5.71 -7.02 -3.47
C VAL A 144 -6.46 -8.03 -2.61
N PHE A 145 -5.84 -8.53 -1.54
CA PHE A 145 -6.40 -9.58 -0.67
C PHE A 145 -6.78 -9.10 0.73
N ASP A 146 -6.52 -7.85 1.07
CA ASP A 146 -7.08 -7.24 2.27
C ASP A 146 -8.62 -7.12 2.16
N SER A 147 -9.31 -7.93 2.97
CA SER A 147 -10.79 -8.00 3.02
C SER A 147 -11.46 -6.66 3.30
N LYS A 148 -10.84 -5.76 4.08
CA LYS A 148 -11.37 -4.42 4.40
C LYS A 148 -11.13 -3.41 3.29
N SER A 149 -10.14 -3.67 2.43
CA SER A 149 -9.87 -2.91 1.21
C SER A 149 -10.69 -3.43 0.02
N SER A 150 -11.67 -4.32 0.21
CA SER A 150 -12.47 -4.93 -0.85
C SER A 150 -13.90 -4.34 -0.92
N ILE A 151 -14.49 -4.26 -2.11
CA ILE A 151 -15.86 -3.75 -2.36
C ILE A 151 -16.94 -4.56 -1.59
N LEU A 152 -16.61 -5.74 -1.09
CA LEU A 152 -17.54 -6.62 -0.38
C LEU A 152 -18.11 -5.99 0.88
N GLU A 153 -17.31 -5.19 1.60
CA GLU A 153 -17.81 -4.50 2.80
C GLU A 153 -18.88 -3.46 2.43
N PHE A 154 -18.70 -2.75 1.31
CA PHE A 154 -19.72 -1.84 0.77
C PHE A 154 -20.96 -2.57 0.23
N SER A 155 -20.81 -3.75 -0.37
CA SER A 155 -21.95 -4.52 -0.88
C SER A 155 -22.73 -5.23 0.23
N ALA A 156 -22.08 -5.61 1.32
CA ALA A 156 -22.72 -6.19 2.50
C ALA A 156 -23.46 -5.14 3.35
N VAL A 157 -22.98 -3.90 3.38
CA VAL A 157 -23.69 -2.78 4.04
C VAL A 157 -24.88 -2.27 3.20
N GLY A 158 -24.87 -2.50 1.88
CA GLY A 158 -25.98 -2.15 0.97
C GLY A 158 -27.11 -3.18 0.88
N SER A 159 -27.07 -4.25 1.68
CA SER A 159 -28.12 -5.28 1.75
C SER A 159 -28.76 -5.31 3.14
N GLN A 160 -29.41 -4.21 3.53
CA GLN A 160 -30.45 -4.19 4.56
C GLN A 160 -31.63 -3.34 4.07
#